data_AF-A0A967GEX0-F1
#
_entry.id   AF-A0A967GEX0-F1
#
_cell.length_a   1.000
_cell.length_b   1.000
_cell.length_c   1.000
_cell.angle_alpha   90.00
_cell.angle_beta   90.00
_cell.angle_gamma   90.00
#
_symmetry.space_group_name_H-M   'P 1'
#
loop_
_entity.id
_entity.type
_entity.pdbx_description
1 polymer ?
#
loop_
_entity_poly.entity_id
_entity_poly.type
_entity_poly.pdbx_seq_one_letter_code
_entity_poly.pdbx_strand_id
1 'polypeptide(L)' 'PDTDLTTSGVDVTGLVHLPLGSRMDLFAKIGGLFWNTELDAPSGSAADESGADIRTGVGAQFGVTENLYLRADL' A
#
# COMPACT_ATOMS: atom_id res chain seq x y z
N PRO A 1 8.74 -25.64 -18.25
CA PRO A 1 8.04 -25.71 -16.96
C PRO A 1 7.90 -24.27 -16.46
N ASP A 2 6.69 -23.85 -16.12
CA ASP A 2 6.40 -22.47 -15.76
C ASP A 2 6.76 -22.25 -14.29
N THR A 3 7.50 -21.18 -14.00
CA THR A 3 7.82 -20.78 -12.63
C THR A 3 6.63 -20.00 -12.10
N ASP A 4 5.98 -20.51 -11.06
CA ASP A 4 4.91 -19.81 -10.38
C ASP A 4 5.50 -18.87 -9.32
N LEU A 5 5.16 -17.58 -9.42
CA LEU A 5 5.60 -16.54 -8.49
C LEU A 5 4.35 -15.96 -7.81
N THR A 6 4.24 -16.15 -6.50
CA THR A 6 3.18 -15.57 -5.69
C THR A 6 3.76 -14.61 -4.66
N THR A 7 3.29 -13.36 -4.65
CA THR A 7 3.68 -12.34 -3.68
C THR A 7 2.45 -11.88 -2.91
N SER A 8 2.55 -11.87 -1.59
CA SER A 8 1.53 -11.35 -0.69
C SER A 8 2.14 -10.35 0.30
N GLY A 9 1.32 -9.45 0.85
CA GLY A 9 1.81 -8.47 1.80
C GLY A 9 0.72 -7.75 2.56
N VAL A 10 1.11 -7.17 3.69
CA VAL A 10 0.26 -6.39 4.60
C VAL A 10 0.79 -4.96 4.68
N ASP A 11 -0.10 -4.02 4.39
CA ASP A 11 0.14 -2.58 4.51
C ASP A 11 -0.37 -2.08 5.86
N VAL A 12 0.52 -1.51 6.67
CA VAL A 12 0.14 -0.80 7.90
C VAL A 12 0.55 0.65 7.77
N THR A 13 -0.45 1.53 7.64
CA THR A 13 -0.24 2.96 7.41
C THR A 13 -1.08 3.80 8.35
N GLY A 14 -0.44 4.75 9.04
CA GLY A 14 -1.09 5.84 9.77
C GLY A 14 -1.28 7.07 8.87
N LEU A 15 -2.41 7.76 9.05
CA LEU A 15 -2.77 8.96 8.31
C LEU A 15 -3.01 10.13 9.25
N VAL A 16 -2.49 11.30 8.89
CA VAL A 16 -2.81 12.57 9.56
C VAL A 16 -3.51 13.47 8.55
N HIS A 17 -4.72 13.90 8.87
CA HIS A 17 -5.58 14.70 7.99
C HIS A 17 -5.56 16.18 8.41
N LEU A 18 -5.46 17.06 7.43
CA LEU A 18 -5.60 18.50 7.56
C LEU A 18 -6.79 18.96 6.70
N PRO A 19 -7.93 19.32 7.32
CA PRO A 19 -9.09 19.78 6.57
C PRO A 19 -8.83 21.18 5.99
N LEU A 20 -8.91 21.30 4.67
CA LEU A 20 -8.75 22.57 3.96
C LEU A 20 -10.09 23.24 3.65
N GLY A 21 -11.20 22.51 3.76
CA GLY A 21 -12.55 23.04 3.59
C GLY A 21 -13.61 21.96 3.84
N SER A 22 -14.87 22.28 3.56
CA SER A 22 -15.99 21.36 3.86
C SER A 22 -15.99 20.06 3.06
N ARG A 23 -15.17 19.97 2.01
CA ARG A 23 -15.17 18.84 1.05
C ARG A 23 -13.77 18.43 0.60
N MET A 24 -12.71 19.02 1.17
CA MET A 24 -11.33 18.78 0.73
C MET A 24 -10.38 18.67 1.91
N ASP A 25 -9.62 17.59 1.93
CA ASP A 25 -8.64 17.29 2.97
C ASP A 25 -7.28 17.01 2.33
N LEU A 26 -6.22 17.53 2.91
CA LEU A 26 -4.87 17.01 2.68
C LEU A 26 -4.56 15.96 3.73
N PHE A 27 -3.78 14.95 3.38
CA PHE A 27 -3.29 13.98 4.35
C PHE A 27 -1.81 13.68 4.14
N ALA A 28 -1.14 13.36 5.23
CA ALA A 28 0.18 12.75 5.22
C ALA A 28 0.06 11.29 5.65
N LYS A 29 0.88 10.41 5.06
CA LYS A 29 0.93 8.99 5.36
C LYS A 29 2.31 8.58 5.84
N ILE A 30 2.36 7.71 6.83
CA ILE A 30 3.57 7.06 7.33
C ILE A 30 3.24 5.62 7.73
N GLY A 31 4.05 4.66 7.30
CA GLY A 31 3.74 3.25 7.47
C GLY A 31 4.83 2.31 6.99
N GLY A 32 4.47 1.03 6.90
CA GLY A 32 5.34 -0.05 6.42
C GLY A 32 4.58 -1.02 5.51
N LEU A 33 5.26 -1.59 4.51
CA LEU A 33 4.81 -2.80 3.80
C LEU A 33 5.58 -3.98 4.36
N PHE A 34 4.89 -5.01 4.82
CA PHE A 34 5.51 -6.30 5.13
C PHE A 34 5.09 -7.27 4.04
N TRP A 35 6.04 -7.89 3.36
CA TRP A 35 5.77 -8.75 2.21
C TRP A 35 6.47 -10.10 2.33
N ASN A 36 5.89 -11.09 1.65
CA ASN A 36 6.41 -12.43 1.51
C ASN A 36 6.26 -12.88 0.05
N THR A 37 7.31 -13.47 -0.50
CA THR A 37 7.34 -13.99 -1.88
C THR A 37 7.76 -15.45 -1.85
N GLU A 38 6.90 -16.30 -2.40
CA GLU A 38 7.16 -17.73 -2.59
C GLU A 38 7.48 -17.99 -4.07
N LEU A 39 8.64 -18.60 -4.31
CA LEU A 39 9.10 -19.02 -5.63
C LEU A 39 9.19 -20.55 -5.69
N ASP A 40 8.32 -21.17 -6.48
CA ASP A 40 8.37 -22.61 -6.76
C ASP A 40 9.13 -22.88 -8.06
N ALA A 41 10.40 -23.27 -7.94
CA ALA A 41 11.22 -23.67 -9.08
C ALA A 41 11.10 -25.19 -9.34
N PRO A 42 10.91 -25.63 -10.60
CA PRO A 42 10.79 -27.04 -10.99
C PRO A 42 11.99 -27.93 -10.62
N SER A 43 13.14 -27.33 -10.30
CA SER A 43 14.37 -28.01 -9.89
C SER A 43 14.43 -28.37 -8.41
N GLY A 44 13.35 -28.19 -7.64
CA GLY A 44 13.27 -28.57 -6.22
C GLY A 44 13.83 -27.54 -5.23
N SER A 45 14.17 -26.35 -5.70
CA SER A 45 14.58 -25.23 -4.84
C SER A 45 13.37 -24.33 -4.60
N ALA A 46 12.74 -24.47 -3.43
CA ALA A 46 11.82 -23.46 -2.93
C ALA A 46 12.65 -22.34 -2.31
N ALA A 47 12.40 -21.10 -2.72
CA ALA A 47 12.99 -19.91 -2.11
C ALA A 47 11.86 -19.05 -1.55
N ASP A 48 11.98 -18.74 -0.25
CA ASP A 48 11.08 -17.85 0.47
C ASP A 48 11.86 -16.57 0.80
N GLU A 49 11.35 -15.43 0.35
CA GLU A 49 11.92 -14.12 0.62
C GLU A 49 10.88 -13.24 1.30
N SER A 50 11.25 -12.67 2.46
CA SER A 50 10.43 -11.74 3.21
C SER A 50 11.16 -10.43 3.46
N GLY A 51 10.40 -9.35 3.52
CA GLY A 51 10.96 -8.00 3.66
C GLY A 51 10.00 -7.01 4.29
N ALA A 52 10.55 -5.85 4.65
CA ALA A 52 9.80 -4.73 5.20
C ALA A 52 10.27 -3.40 4.60
N ASP A 53 9.35 -2.63 4.02
CA ASP A 53 9.64 -1.34 3.40
C ASP A 53 8.92 -0.21 4.13
N ILE A 54 9.68 0.76 4.63
CA ILE A 54 9.13 1.98 5.21
C ILE A 54 8.56 2.85 4.08
N ARG A 55 7.34 3.35 4.28
CA ARG A 55 6.66 4.21 3.31
C ARG A 55 6.16 5.48 3.96
N THR A 56 6.35 6.58 3.25
CA THR A 56 5.86 7.89 3.63
C THR A 56 5.32 8.58 2.38
N GLY A 57 4.40 9.51 2.56
CA GLY A 57 3.96 10.36 1.46
C GLY A 57 2.87 11.31 1.87
N VAL A 58 2.24 11.90 0.87
CA VAL A 58 1.17 12.88 1.05
C VAL A 58 0.08 12.63 0.02
N GLY A 59 -1.11 13.15 0.26
CA GLY A 59 -2.18 13.07 -0.70
C GLY A 59 -3.28 14.06 -0.41
N ALA A 60 -4.26 14.06 -1.30
CA ALA A 60 -5.43 14.90 -1.22
C ALA A 60 -6.68 14.04 -1.39
N GLN A 61 -7.73 14.42 -0.68
CA GLN A 61 -9.06 13.83 -0.80
C GLN A 61 -10.07 14.93 -1.14
N PHE A 62 -10.96 14.65 -2.08
CA PHE A 62 -12.03 15.55 -2.49
C PHE A 62 -13.39 14.81 -2.49
N GLY A 63 -14.36 15.35 -1.77
CA GLY A 63 -15.71 14.81 -1.69
C GLY A 63 -16.54 15.17 -2.93
N VAL A 64 -16.90 14.17 -3.72
CA VAL A 64 -17.79 14.32 -4.90
C VAL A 64 -19.25 14.40 -4.45
N THR A 65 -19.63 13.55 -3.48
CA THR A 65 -20.93 13.56 -2.78
C THR A 65 -20.69 13.39 -1.27
N GLU A 66 -21.75 13.24 -0.47
CA GLU A 66 -21.64 13.01 0.99
C GLU A 66 -21.05 11.61 1.33
N ASN A 67 -21.08 10.66 0.40
CA ASN A 67 -20.61 9.29 0.63
C ASN A 67 -19.55 8.84 -0.40
N LEU A 68 -19.22 9.68 -1.36
CA LEU A 68 -18.24 9.37 -2.41
C LEU A 68 -17.11 10.41 -2.40
N TYR A 69 -15.88 9.90 -2.26
CA TYR A 69 -14.67 10.70 -2.22
C TYR A 69 -13.68 10.17 -3.26
N LEU A 70 -13.01 11.09 -3.93
CA LEU A 70 -11.84 10.80 -4.73
C LEU A 70 -10.60 11.05 -3.89
N ARG A 71 -9.64 10.13 -3.95
CA ARG A 71 -8.37 10.21 -3.23
C ARG A 71 -7.24 10.08 -4.22
N ALA A 72 -6.26 10.97 -4.11
CA ALA A 72 -5.01 10.92 -4.85
C ALA A 72 -3.84 10.83 -3.86
N ASP A 73 -3.01 9.81 -4.05
CA ASP A 73 -1.83 9.52 -3.24
C ASP A 73 -0.57 9.81 -4.06
N LEU A 74 0.37 10.54 -3.45
CA LEU A 74 1.73 10.75 -3.95
C LEU A 74 2.75 9.99 -3.08
#